data_AF-A0A3E4M849-F1
#
_entry.id   AF-A0A3E4M849-F1
#
_cell.length_a   1.000
_cell.length_b   1.000
_cell.length_c   1.000
_cell.angle_alpha   90.00
_cell.angle_beta   90.00
_cell.angle_gamma   90.00
#
_symmetry.space_group_name_H-M   'P 1'
#
loop_
_entity.id
_entity.type
_entity.pdbx_description
1 polymer ?
#
loop_
_entity_poly.entity_id
_entity_poly.type
_entity_poly.pdbx_seq_one_letter_code
_entity_poly.pdbx_strand_id
1 'polypeptide(L)' 'MRKLLINLFLLCTGKDGIAMMAMLWAQEIMNQETVEDAKKMYERVPRLLKTKVKDILVRSGMGEITEE' A
#
# COMPACT_ATOMS: atom_id res chain seq x y z
N MET A 1 5.23 -18.26 3.07
CA MET A 1 3.81 -18.69 3.02
C MET A 1 2.81 -17.53 3.19
N ARG A 2 2.94 -16.67 4.22
CA ARG A 2 2.01 -15.53 4.46
C ARG A 2 1.82 -14.57 3.26
N LYS A 3 2.90 -14.15 2.59
CA LYS A 3 2.83 -13.26 1.41
C LYS A 3 2.08 -13.89 0.22
N LEU A 4 2.20 -15.22 0.05
CA LEU A 4 1.50 -15.97 -1.01
C LEU A 4 -0.01 -16.05 -0.73
N LEU A 5 -0.39 -16.29 0.53
CA LEU A 5 -1.80 -16.34 0.94
C LEU A 5 -2.49 -14.98 0.78
N ILE A 6 -1.82 -13.88 1.14
CA ILE A 6 -2.36 -12.52 0.98
C ILE A 6 -2.57 -12.19 -0.51
N ASN A 7 -1.59 -12.53 -1.36
CA ASN A 7 -1.73 -12.32 -2.80
C ASN A 7 -2.85 -13.19 -3.40
N LEU A 8 -3.00 -14.44 -2.94
CA LEU A 8 -4.07 -15.34 -3.39
C LEU A 8 -5.44 -14.84 -2.94
N PHE A 9 -5.57 -14.35 -1.71
CA PHE A 9 -6.81 -13.74 -1.21
C PHE A 9 -7.18 -12.49 -2.02
N LEU A 10 -6.22 -11.60 -2.29
CA LEU A 10 -6.43 -10.42 -3.14
C LEU A 10 -6.82 -10.77 -4.58
N LEU A 11 -6.36 -11.91 -5.10
CA LEU A 11 -6.77 -12.39 -6.40
C LEU A 11 -8.25 -12.80 -6.41
N CYS A 12 -8.72 -13.45 -5.33
CA CYS A 12 -10.11 -13.90 -5.19
C CYS A 12 -11.11 -12.75 -4.99
N THR A 13 -10.70 -11.61 -4.43
CA THR A 13 -11.58 -10.45 -4.20
C THR A 13 -11.77 -9.57 -5.45
N GLY A 14 -11.01 -9.80 -6.51
CA GLY A 14 -11.13 -9.08 -7.78
C GLY A 14 -10.71 -7.60 -7.72
N LYS A 15 -11.10 -6.84 -8.75
CA LYS A 15 -10.62 -5.45 -8.95
C LYS A 15 -11.04 -4.49 -7.84
N ASP A 16 -12.25 -4.63 -7.32
CA ASP A 16 -12.80 -3.74 -6.30
C ASP A 16 -12.13 -3.99 -4.94
N GLY A 17 -11.88 -5.25 -4.59
CA GLY A 17 -11.12 -5.62 -3.39
C GLY A 17 -9.68 -5.09 -3.42
N ILE A 18 -9.03 -5.13 -4.59
CA ILE A 18 -7.69 -4.55 -4.80
C ILE A 18 -7.72 -3.04 -4.58
N ALA A 19 -8.71 -2.33 -5.13
CA ALA A 19 -8.83 -0.88 -4.99
C ALA A 19 -9.08 -0.48 -3.52
N MET A 20 -10.01 -1.14 -2.85
CA MET A 20 -10.32 -0.91 -1.44
C MET A 20 -9.08 -1.15 -0.54
N MET A 21 -8.39 -2.27 -0.74
CA MET A 21 -7.19 -2.58 0.05
C MET A 21 -6.06 -1.58 -0.22
N ALA A 22 -5.89 -1.10 -1.46
CA ALA A 22 -4.90 -0.06 -1.75
C ALA A 22 -5.22 1.25 -1.03
N MET A 23 -6.49 1.65 -0.93
CA MET A 23 -6.90 2.83 -0.17
C MET A 23 -6.61 2.68 1.33
N LEU A 24 -6.95 1.53 1.92
CA LEU A 24 -6.67 1.25 3.34
C LEU A 24 -5.16 1.26 3.64
N TRP A 25 -4.35 0.68 2.77
CA TRP A 25 -2.89 0.73 2.91
C TRP A 25 -2.35 2.15 2.81
N ALA A 26 -2.85 2.95 1.87
CA ALA A 26 -2.44 4.35 1.78
C ALA A 26 -2.82 5.12 3.06
N GLN A 27 -4.02 4.92 3.61
CA GLN A 27 -4.43 5.53 4.88
C GLN A 27 -3.53 5.11 6.04
N GLU A 28 -3.21 3.82 6.17
CA GLU A 28 -2.30 3.33 7.21
C GLU A 28 -0.91 3.98 7.13
N ILE A 29 -0.40 4.21 5.91
CA ILE A 29 0.88 4.89 5.69
C ILE A 29 0.78 6.38 6.04
N MET A 30 -0.29 7.05 5.63
CA MET A 30 -0.52 8.48 5.91
C MET A 30 -0.75 8.75 7.41
N ASN A 31 -1.19 7.76 8.18
CA ASN A 31 -1.41 7.85 9.62
C ASN A 31 -0.15 7.63 10.46
N GLN A 32 1.00 7.29 9.86
CA GLN A 32 2.24 7.15 10.62
C GLN A 32 2.72 8.53 11.12
N GLU A 33 3.27 8.56 12.33
CA GLU A 33 3.72 9.81 12.95
C GLU A 33 4.98 10.39 12.31
N THR A 34 5.81 9.53 11.69
CA THR A 34 7.09 9.92 11.09
C THR A 34 7.21 9.42 9.64
N VAL A 35 7.99 10.14 8.83
CA VAL A 35 8.25 9.77 7.43
C VAL A 35 9.01 8.43 7.34
N GLU A 36 9.98 8.20 8.23
CA GLU A 36 10.72 6.94 8.31
C GLU A 36 9.80 5.73 8.58
N ASP A 37 8.83 5.86 9.48
CA ASP A 37 7.90 4.77 9.76
C ASP A 37 6.88 4.58 8.63
N ALA A 38 6.49 5.67 7.97
CA ALA A 38 5.68 5.61 6.75
C ALA A 38 6.41 4.86 5.62
N LYS A 39 7.71 5.09 5.43
CA LYS A 39 8.55 4.36 4.47
C LYS A 39 8.63 2.87 4.78
N LYS A 40 8.91 2.51 6.05
CA LYS A 40 8.88 1.10 6.50
C LYS A 40 7.52 0.45 6.31
N MET A 41 6.43 1.19 6.56
CA MET A 41 5.08 0.67 6.34
C MET A 41 4.80 0.49 4.85
N TYR A 42 5.21 1.44 4.02
CA TYR A 42 5.10 1.34 2.57
C TYR A 42 5.85 0.11 2.04
N GLU A 43 7.06 -0.20 2.52
CA GLU A 43 7.81 -1.42 2.16
C GLU A 43 7.01 -2.72 2.38
N ARG A 44 6.14 -2.75 3.39
CA ARG A 44 5.31 -3.93 3.73
C ARG A 44 4.11 -4.12 2.81
N VAL A 45 3.76 -3.12 2.00
CA VAL A 45 2.64 -3.17 1.05
C VAL A 45 2.82 -4.35 0.09
N PRO A 46 1.80 -5.21 -0.09
CA PRO A 46 1.84 -6.31 -1.05
C PRO A 46 2.15 -5.83 -2.48
N ARG A 47 2.95 -6.60 -3.22
CA ARG A 47 3.39 -6.24 -4.58
C ARG A 47 2.23 -5.90 -5.52
N LEU A 48 1.10 -6.61 -5.41
CA LEU A 48 -0.10 -6.38 -6.24
C LEU A 48 -0.77 -5.02 -5.96
N LEU A 49 -0.57 -4.45 -4.77
CA LEU A 49 -1.15 -3.16 -4.36
C LEU A 49 -0.16 -2.00 -4.51
N LYS A 50 1.14 -2.28 -4.54
CA LYS A 50 2.24 -1.31 -4.44
C LYS A 50 2.10 -0.13 -5.40
N THR A 51 1.82 -0.38 -6.69
CA THR A 51 1.64 0.69 -7.69
C THR A 51 0.45 1.59 -7.34
N LYS A 52 -0.71 1.01 -7.00
CA LYS A 52 -1.90 1.78 -6.65
C LYS A 52 -1.71 2.60 -5.37
N VAL A 53 -1.06 2.01 -4.37
CA VAL A 53 -0.72 2.73 -3.13
C VAL A 53 0.23 3.89 -3.42
N LYS A 54 1.25 3.68 -4.27
CA LYS A 54 2.16 4.75 -4.71
C LYS A 54 1.41 5.89 -5.37
N ASP A 55 0.52 5.58 -6.32
CA ASP A 55 -0.27 6.60 -7.04
C ASP A 55 -1.14 7.42 -6.08
N ILE A 56 -1.73 6.79 -5.05
CA ILE A 56 -2.51 7.49 -4.03
C ILE A 56 -1.62 8.43 -3.22
N LEU A 57 -0.48 7.94 -2.71
CA LEU A 57 0.44 8.75 -1.90
C LEU A 57 0.99 9.96 -2.69
N VAL A 58 1.38 9.75 -3.94
CA VAL A 58 1.86 10.84 -4.82
C VAL A 58 0.76 11.88 -5.06
N ARG A 59 -0.48 11.44 -5.33
CA ARG A 59 -1.62 12.35 -5.48
C ARG A 59 -1.97 13.10 -4.20
N SER A 60 -1.67 12.52 -3.04
CA SER A 60 -1.84 13.16 -1.72
C SER A 60 -0.67 14.05 -1.31
N GLY A 61 0.34 14.25 -2.17
CA GLY A 61 1.50 15.08 -1.87
C GLY A 61 2.58 14.42 -1.00
N MET A 62 2.49 13.11 -0.78
CA MET A 62 3.42 12.33 0.04
C MET A 62 4.35 11.43 -0.80
N GLY A 63 4.81 11.96 -1.94
CA GLY A 63 5.64 11.21 -2.90
C GLY A 63 6.97 10.73 -2.30
N GLU A 64 7.55 11.51 -1.38
CA GLU A 64 8.80 11.23 -0.66
C GLU A 64 8.80 9.90 0.10
N ILE A 65 7.63 9.41 0.54
CA ILE A 65 7.49 8.11 1.22
C ILE A 65 7.75 6.93 0.25
N THR A 66 7.67 7.20 -1.05
CA THR A 66 7.76 6.19 -2.11
C THR A 66 9.13 6.14 -2.80
N GLU A 67 10.04 7.00 -2.38
CA GLU A 67 11.44 7.09 -2.81
C GLU A 67 12.32 6.11 -2.02
N GLU A 68 13.32 5.52 -2.69
CA GLU A 68 14.29 4.59 -2.09
C GLU A 68 15.28 5.29 -1.14
#